data_AF-A0A348WMW1-F1
#
_entry.id   AF-A0A348WMW1-F1
#
_cell.length_a   1.000
_cell.length_b   1.000
_cell.length_c   1.000
_cell.angle_alpha   90.00
_cell.angle_beta   90.00
_cell.angle_gamma   90.00
#
_symmetry.space_group_name_H-M   'P 1'
#
loop_
_entity.id
_entity.type
_entity.pdbx_description
1 polymer ?
#
loop_
_entity_poly.entity_id
_entity_poly.type
_entity_poly.pdbx_seq_one_letter_code
_entity_poly.pdbx_strand_id
1 'polypeptide(L)' 'MESEFFGHTQGAFTGAQGKRLGLFKQVDGGTLLLDEIGEMP' A
#
# COMPACT_ATOMS: atom_id res chain seq x y z
N MET A 1 -5.32 2.21 4.55
CA MET A 1 -4.08 1.42 4.70
C MET A 1 -3.88 0.39 3.60
N GLU A 2 -4.89 -0.39 3.22
CA GLU A 2 -4.77 -1.38 2.14
C GLU A 2 -4.21 -0.79 0.82
N SER A 3 -4.62 0.43 0.46
CA SER A 3 -4.14 1.12 -0.74
C SER A 3 -2.66 1.53 -0.69
N GLU A 4 -2.03 1.51 0.50
CA GLU A 4 -0.59 1.73 0.67
C GLU A 4 0.18 0.41 0.61
N PHE A 5 -0.35 -0.65 1.21
CA PHE A 5 0.27 -1.98 1.19
C PHE A 5 0.21 -2.66 -0.17
N PHE A 6 -0.98 -2.66 -0.79
CA PHE A 6 -1.22 -3.32 -2.07
C PHE A 6 -1.15 -2.36 -3.25
N GLY A 7 -1.25 -1.06 -2.98
CA GLY A 7 -1.32 -0.04 -4.01
C GLY A 7 -2.76 0.19 -4.47
N HIS A 8 -2.92 1.09 -5.43
CA HIS A 8 -4.20 1.33 -6.06
C HIS A 8 -4.03 1.88 -7.47
N THR A 9 -5.05 1.71 -8.29
CA THR A 9 -5.16 2.32 -9.61
C THR A 9 -6.03 3.58 -9.54
N GLN A 10 -5.91 4.44 -10.55
CA GLN A 10 -6.72 5.65 -10.64
C GLN A 10 -8.21 5.29 -10.62
N GLY A 11 -8.99 6.01 -9.82
CA GLY A 11 -10.43 5.81 -9.70
C GLY A 11 -10.86 4.64 -8.80
N ALA A 12 -9.93 3.98 -8.10
CA ALA A 12 -10.28 2.92 -7.14
C ALA A 12 -11.11 3.41 -5.94
N PHE A 13 -10.98 4.68 -5.55
CA PHE A 13 -11.78 5.35 -4.53
C PHE A 13 -11.81 6.86 -4.80
N THR A 14 -12.71 7.59 -4.12
CA THR A 14 -12.81 9.05 -4.24
C THR A 14 -11.49 9.70 -3.82
N GLY A 15 -10.76 10.29 -4.76
CA GLY A 15 -9.44 10.87 -4.54
C GLY A 15 -8.25 9.98 -4.96
N ALA A 16 -8.48 8.78 -5.49
CA ALA A 16 -7.45 7.93 -6.09
C ALA A 16 -6.96 8.54 -7.42
N GLN A 17 -6.01 9.47 -7.34
CA GLN A 17 -5.37 10.09 -8.49
C GLN A 17 -4.13 9.28 -8.92
N GLY A 18 -4.09 8.91 -10.20
CA GLY A 18 -2.99 8.13 -10.76
C GLY A 18 -2.90 6.70 -10.20
N LYS A 19 -1.82 6.01 -10.57
CA LYS A 19 -1.50 4.66 -10.06
C LYS A 19 -0.42 4.76 -8.98
N ARG A 20 -0.60 4.05 -7.87
CA ARG A 20 0.41 3.89 -6.82
C ARG A 20 0.72 2.42 -6.63
N LEU A 21 2.00 2.07 -6.69
CA LEU A 21 2.48 0.71 -6.42
C LEU A 21 2.52 0.48 -4.91
N GLY A 22 1.96 -0.64 -4.45
CA GLY A 22 1.95 -1.00 -3.04
C GLY A 22 3.33 -1.33 -2.48
N LEU A 23 3.49 -1.12 -1.17
CA LEU A 23 4.72 -1.43 -0.43
C LEU A 23 5.16 -2.88 -0.61
N PHE A 24 4.24 -3.85 -0.65
CA PHE A 24 4.60 -5.26 -0.88
C PHE A 24 5.24 -5.51 -2.24
N LYS A 25 4.82 -4.75 -3.28
CA LYS A 25 5.46 -4.83 -4.60
C LYS A 25 6.78 -4.06 -4.67
N GLN A 26 6.97 -3.06 -3.83
CA GLN A 26 8.22 -2.30 -3.78
C GLN A 26 9.34 -3.11 -3.11
N VAL A 27 9.00 -3.98 -2.16
CA VAL A 27 9.94 -4.84 -1.43
C VAL A 27 10.01 -6.27 -2.01
N ASP A 28 9.71 -6.45 -3.30
CA ASP A 28 9.80 -7.77 -3.95
C ASP A 28 11.23 -8.32 -3.87
N GLY A 29 11.38 -9.51 -3.27
CA GLY A 29 12.68 -10.13 -2.97
C GLY A 29 13.43 -9.55 -1.76
N GLY A 30 12.83 -8.60 -1.03
CA GLY A 30 13.37 -8.03 0.21
C GLY A 30 12.54 -8.38 1.44
N THR A 31 12.74 -7.61 2.52
CA THR A 31 12.00 -7.77 3.77
C THR A 31 11.30 -6.45 4.11
N LEU A 32 9.99 -6.50 4.34
CA LEU A 32 9.22 -5.37 4.87
C LEU A 32 9.05 -5.53 6.38
N LEU A 33 9.52 -4.55 7.15
CA LEU A 33 9.26 -4.47 8.58
C LEU A 33 8.02 -3.59 8.79
N LEU A 34 7.03 -4.13 9.50
CA LEU A 34 5.83 -3.40 9.92
C LEU A 34 5.88 -3.31 11.45
N ASP A 35 5.99 -2.08 11.96
CA ASP A 35 5.85 -1.81 13.38
C ASP A 35 4.39 -1.49 13.71
N GLU A 36 3.96 -1.76 14.93
CA GLU A 36 2.61 -1.42 15.43
C GLU A 36 1.44 -1.93 14.55
N ILE A 37 1.59 -3.10 13.90
CA ILE A 37 0.56 -3.67 13.00
C ILE A 37 -0.83 -3.84 13.63
N GLY A 38 -0.93 -3.93 14.96
CA GLY A 38 -2.19 -4.02 15.69
C GLY A 38 -2.90 -2.69 15.95
N GLU A 39 -2.21 -1.56 15.78
CA GLU A 39 -2.77 -0.20 15.95
C GLU A 39 -3.14 0.46 14.62
N MET A 40 -2.89 -0.26 13.53
CA MET A 40 -3.21 0.12 12.17
C MET A 40 -4.74 0.08 11.93
N PRO A 41 -5.37 1.21 11.51
CA PRO A 41 -6.82 1.33 11.35
C PRO A 41 -7.42 0.58 10.14
#